data_AF-A0A9R1RRL4-F1
#
_entry.id   AF-A0A9R1RRL4-F1
#
_cell.length_a   1.000
_cell.length_b   1.000
_cell.length_c   1.000
_cell.angle_alpha   90.00
_cell.angle_beta   90.00
_cell.angle_gamma   90.00
#
_symmetry.space_group_name_H-M   'P 1'
#
loop_
_entity.id
_entity.type
_entity.pdbx_description
1 polymer ?
#
loop_
_entity_poly.entity_id
_entity_poly.type
_entity_poly.pdbx_seq_one_letter_code
_entity_poly.pdbx_strand_id
1 'polypeptide(L)'
;MRGAADAIDQRSPACRRQAKNRPEVGGNAASMPNPLGSLYCKVEKKARETRTKKQLHKPQDEPTYQESIHLQLSMVDVLQKIGISRHFASEIKSILDFTYRYWLQRDEIMLDAETCAMAFRILRMNGYSVSADGLSHISTDLSDTRSLLELYKASQVSTSDDELILDIIGSWSGYLLRQQLKSNDAQRTLLLREVEHVLDSPFYTMLDRLEHKRNIEQFDVIEHPIQQLTWQTNQDLLALGVMDFSTSQSIYQQEYQYLDSWVKESKLNRLPFARQKLAYFYLSAASTMFPPELSDARILWAKNGALTTVVDDFFDVGGSKEELQNLTALVEMWQKQEETEYYSEQVKIVFCAIYSSVNELGSKASAVQGRDVTGHLVEIWQELLRNMMTEVEWRTTGYVPTLDEYIDNAVVTFALGPIVLPALYFVGPKITESMVTDPEYSELFRLMSTCGRLLNDVQTYEREYKEGKLNSVSLLVLHSDGSVTIPEARRKLQKPIDTCRRDLLRLVLKEDDAVPRPCKELFWNICKTCYFFYYQGDAFSCQEEKAGAVDAVIHDPLQLPMNLLSDLDYSTWRERIKIKH
;
A
#
# COMPACT_ATOMS: atom_id res chain seq x y z
N MET A 1 -52.19 -37.14 14.85
CA MET A 1 -52.56 -38.01 13.71
C MET A 1 -53.02 -37.11 12.57
N ARG A 2 -52.42 -37.28 11.38
CA ARG A 2 -52.90 -36.99 10.00
C ARG A 2 -53.99 -35.91 9.84
N GLY A 3 -53.87 -34.82 9.08
CA GLY A 3 -53.05 -34.52 7.90
C GLY A 3 -53.97 -34.01 6.77
N ALA A 4 -53.51 -32.96 6.05
CA ALA A 4 -53.95 -32.50 4.71
C ALA A 4 -55.42 -32.03 4.56
N ALA A 5 -55.82 -31.13 3.67
CA ALA A 5 -55.23 -30.13 2.77
C ALA A 5 -56.44 -29.35 2.20
N ASP A 6 -56.27 -28.10 1.77
CA ASP A 6 -56.67 -27.65 0.42
C ASP A 6 -56.60 -26.13 0.29
N ALA A 7 -55.97 -25.72 -0.81
CA ALA A 7 -55.87 -24.37 -1.32
C ALA A 7 -56.88 -24.16 -2.45
N ILE A 8 -57.29 -22.90 -2.68
CA ILE A 8 -57.34 -22.18 -3.98
C ILE A 8 -58.27 -20.94 -3.85
N ASP A 9 -57.62 -19.79 -3.70
CA ASP A 9 -57.59 -18.57 -4.54
C ASP A 9 -58.86 -17.84 -5.08
N GLN A 10 -58.72 -16.50 -5.01
CA GLN A 10 -59.34 -15.34 -5.72
C GLN A 10 -60.85 -15.01 -5.59
N ARG A 11 -61.15 -13.85 -4.97
CA ARG A 11 -61.49 -12.57 -5.64
C ARG A 11 -62.13 -11.57 -4.65
N SER A 12 -61.55 -10.37 -4.58
CA SER A 12 -62.22 -9.11 -4.16
C SER A 12 -63.17 -8.64 -5.30
N PRO A 13 -64.14 -7.70 -5.12
CA PRO A 13 -63.87 -6.36 -4.56
C PRO A 13 -65.01 -5.61 -3.81
N ALA A 14 -64.56 -4.53 -3.16
CA ALA A 14 -65.21 -3.22 -2.98
C ALA A 14 -66.50 -3.08 -2.12
N CYS A 15 -66.43 -2.26 -1.07
CA CYS A 15 -66.79 -0.83 -1.15
C CYS A 15 -66.95 -0.24 0.27
N ARG A 16 -66.16 0.77 0.66
CA ARG A 16 -66.48 1.65 1.81
C ARG A 16 -66.05 3.10 1.57
N ARG A 17 -67.09 3.92 1.41
CA ARG A 17 -67.32 5.35 1.67
C ARG A 17 -66.12 6.29 1.94
N GLN A 18 -66.11 7.35 1.14
CA GLN A 18 -65.43 8.63 1.34
C GLN A 18 -66.00 9.42 2.53
N ALA A 19 -65.12 10.07 3.30
CA ALA A 19 -65.36 11.38 3.87
C ALA A 19 -64.04 12.16 3.87
N LYS A 20 -64.11 13.40 3.37
CA LYS A 20 -63.01 14.35 3.17
C LYS A 20 -62.40 14.79 4.50
N ASN A 21 -61.07 14.91 4.55
CA ASN A 21 -60.36 15.99 5.23
C ASN A 21 -58.97 16.16 4.58
N ARG A 22 -58.66 17.39 4.16
CA ARG A 22 -57.33 17.81 3.69
C ARG A 22 -56.32 17.68 4.84
N PRO A 23 -55.06 17.30 4.55
CA PRO A 23 -53.93 17.76 5.33
C PRO A 23 -53.16 18.85 4.57
N GLU A 24 -52.76 19.84 5.36
CA GLU A 24 -51.91 20.95 5.01
C GLU A 24 -50.54 20.49 4.54
N VAL A 25 -49.97 21.28 3.64
CA VAL A 25 -48.58 21.20 3.19
C VAL A 25 -47.68 21.56 4.37
N GLY A 26 -47.09 20.54 4.99
CA GLY A 26 -46.03 20.65 5.97
C GLY A 26 -44.87 19.76 5.53
N GLY A 27 -44.00 20.31 4.68
CA GLY A 27 -42.74 19.66 4.31
C GLY A 27 -41.82 19.60 5.51
N ASN A 28 -41.80 18.47 6.20
CA ASN A 28 -40.67 18.11 7.05
C ASN A 28 -39.53 17.66 6.13
N ALA A 29 -38.70 18.62 5.73
CA ALA A 29 -37.33 18.32 5.34
C ALA A 29 -36.69 17.60 6.53
N ALA A 30 -36.50 16.29 6.41
CA ALA A 30 -35.64 15.55 7.31
C ALA A 30 -34.29 16.26 7.34
N SER A 31 -33.82 16.67 8.52
CA SER A 31 -32.49 17.24 8.70
C SER A 31 -31.47 16.21 8.20
N MET A 32 -30.93 16.44 7.01
CA MET A 32 -29.84 15.66 6.43
C MET A 32 -28.64 15.71 7.38
N PRO A 33 -27.87 14.61 7.52
CA PRO A 33 -26.53 14.72 8.07
C PRO A 33 -25.75 15.75 7.24
N ASN A 34 -24.97 16.60 7.89
CA ASN A 34 -23.99 17.47 7.22
C ASN A 34 -22.58 16.94 7.53
N PRO A 35 -22.10 15.88 6.82
CA PRO A 35 -20.77 15.30 7.06
C PRO A 35 -19.66 16.32 6.85
N LEU A 36 -19.81 17.23 5.89
CA LEU A 36 -18.90 18.36 5.69
C LEU A 36 -18.80 19.22 6.95
N GLY A 37 -19.92 19.66 7.50
CA GLY A 37 -19.99 20.43 8.75
C GLY A 37 -19.34 19.70 9.92
N SER A 38 -19.54 18.38 10.03
CA SER A 38 -18.89 17.54 11.04
C SER A 38 -17.37 17.44 10.83
N LEU A 39 -16.93 17.25 9.59
CA LEU A 39 -15.51 17.17 9.23
C LEU A 39 -14.81 18.50 9.49
N TYR A 40 -15.41 19.62 9.08
CA TYR A 40 -14.94 20.97 9.40
C TYR A 40 -14.81 21.19 10.90
N CYS A 41 -15.85 20.89 11.67
CA CYS A 41 -15.82 21.05 13.12
C CYS A 41 -14.72 20.20 13.76
N LYS A 42 -14.40 19.02 13.21
CA LYS A 42 -13.34 18.15 13.73
C LYS A 42 -11.95 18.57 13.27
N VAL A 43 -11.77 19.07 12.06
CA VAL A 43 -10.52 19.72 11.62
C VAL A 43 -10.23 20.91 12.52
N GLU A 44 -11.21 21.81 12.68
CA GLU A 44 -11.10 22.94 13.60
C GLU A 44 -10.85 22.48 15.03
N LYS A 45 -11.51 21.42 15.52
CA LYS A 45 -11.30 20.92 16.88
C LYS A 45 -9.91 20.34 17.08
N LYS A 46 -9.40 19.52 16.14
CA LYS A 46 -8.04 18.95 16.21
C LYS A 46 -6.96 20.03 16.06
N ALA A 47 -7.21 21.06 15.24
CA ALA A 47 -6.36 22.25 15.14
C ALA A 47 -6.45 23.16 16.38
N ARG A 48 -7.62 23.25 17.03
CA ARG A 48 -7.84 24.01 18.29
C ARG A 48 -7.36 23.26 19.53
N GLU A 49 -7.30 21.94 19.53
CA GLU A 49 -6.63 21.16 20.57
C GLU A 49 -5.11 21.44 20.59
N THR A 50 -4.58 22.01 19.51
CA THR A 50 -3.17 22.40 19.33
C THR A 50 -2.92 23.92 19.37
N ARG A 51 -3.95 24.78 19.20
CA ARG A 51 -3.89 26.26 19.34
C ARG A 51 -5.00 26.86 20.23
N THR A 52 -4.67 27.84 21.07
CA THR A 52 -5.65 28.60 21.89
C THR A 52 -6.63 29.41 21.03
N LYS A 53 -7.92 29.05 21.07
CA LYS A 53 -9.17 29.73 20.62
C LYS A 53 -9.06 30.92 19.62
N LYS A 54 -9.78 30.83 18.48
CA LYS A 54 -10.86 31.78 18.08
C LYS A 54 -11.67 31.37 16.83
N GLN A 55 -12.95 31.78 16.90
CA GLN A 55 -13.99 32.07 15.89
C GLN A 55 -14.40 31.05 14.80
N LEU A 56 -15.72 30.79 14.79
CA LEU A 56 -16.51 30.07 13.80
C LEU A 56 -16.97 31.07 12.72
N HIS A 57 -16.77 30.76 11.43
CA HIS A 57 -17.52 31.40 10.33
C HIS A 57 -18.30 30.32 9.58
N LYS A 58 -19.60 30.54 9.39
CA LYS A 58 -20.45 29.67 8.57
C LYS A 58 -20.23 29.99 7.09
N PRO A 59 -20.26 29.00 6.17
CA PRO A 59 -20.28 29.27 4.75
C PRO A 59 -21.55 30.05 4.37
N GLN A 60 -21.39 31.05 3.52
CA GLN A 60 -22.47 31.74 2.82
C GLN A 60 -22.74 30.99 1.51
N ASP A 61 -24.02 30.69 1.27
CA ASP A 61 -24.63 29.96 0.15
C ASP A 61 -24.60 28.42 0.22
N GLU A 62 -25.78 27.79 0.02
CA GLU A 62 -25.94 26.34 -0.05
C GLU A 62 -25.47 25.84 -1.43
N PRO A 63 -24.42 25.00 -1.51
CA PRO A 63 -23.93 24.46 -2.78
C PRO A 63 -24.98 23.57 -3.41
N THR A 64 -24.95 23.46 -4.75
CA THR A 64 -25.76 22.43 -5.43
C THR A 64 -25.32 21.03 -4.98
N TYR A 65 -26.21 20.05 -5.15
CA TYR A 65 -25.97 18.70 -4.68
C TYR A 65 -24.71 18.06 -5.32
N GLN A 66 -24.52 18.26 -6.63
CA GLN A 66 -23.31 17.89 -7.38
C GLN A 66 -22.03 18.60 -6.87
N GLU A 67 -22.05 19.92 -6.67
CA GLU A 67 -20.92 20.68 -6.12
C GLU A 67 -20.55 20.21 -4.71
N SER A 68 -21.55 19.80 -3.93
CA SER A 68 -21.35 19.24 -2.59
C SER A 68 -20.64 17.87 -2.61
N ILE A 69 -20.88 17.00 -3.61
CA ILE A 69 -20.21 15.69 -3.69
C ILE A 69 -18.77 15.85 -4.15
N HIS A 70 -18.53 16.63 -5.20
CA HIS A 70 -17.18 16.90 -5.70
C HIS A 70 -16.29 17.45 -4.57
N LEU A 71 -16.77 18.47 -3.84
CA LEU A 71 -16.07 19.07 -2.72
C LEU A 71 -15.76 18.05 -1.61
N GLN A 72 -16.70 17.18 -1.28
CA GLN A 72 -16.50 16.11 -0.29
C GLN A 72 -15.42 15.12 -0.72
N LEU A 73 -15.46 14.68 -1.97
CA LEU A 73 -14.48 13.74 -2.52
C LEU A 73 -13.10 14.38 -2.64
N SER A 74 -13.01 15.65 -3.07
CA SER A 74 -11.75 16.40 -3.08
C SER A 74 -11.17 16.52 -1.67
N MET A 75 -11.99 16.77 -0.65
CA MET A 75 -11.54 16.78 0.74
C MET A 75 -10.97 15.41 1.16
N VAL A 76 -11.65 14.31 0.82
CA VAL A 76 -11.14 12.95 1.10
C VAL A 76 -9.80 12.72 0.39
N ASP A 77 -9.69 13.10 -0.89
CA ASP A 77 -8.45 12.98 -1.67
C ASP A 77 -7.30 13.76 -1.03
N VAL A 78 -7.56 14.99 -0.55
CA VAL A 78 -6.54 15.81 0.13
C VAL A 78 -6.12 15.20 1.46
N LEU A 79 -7.07 14.74 2.29
CA LEU A 79 -6.76 14.08 3.56
C LEU A 79 -5.89 12.82 3.36
N GLN A 80 -6.16 12.06 2.29
CA GLN A 80 -5.34 10.91 1.90
C GLN A 80 -3.96 11.35 1.40
N LYS A 81 -3.90 12.32 0.48
CA LYS A 81 -2.67 12.84 -0.12
C LYS A 81 -1.67 13.40 0.89
N ILE A 82 -2.12 13.99 2.00
CA ILE A 82 -1.24 14.51 3.06
C ILE A 82 -1.07 13.55 4.24
N GLY A 83 -1.64 12.35 4.17
CA GLY A 83 -1.40 11.27 5.14
C GLY A 83 -2.15 11.39 6.47
N ILE A 84 -3.20 12.19 6.55
CA ILE A 84 -3.99 12.41 7.78
C ILE A 84 -5.38 11.78 7.75
N SER A 85 -5.75 11.05 6.68
CA SER A 85 -7.07 10.43 6.51
C SER A 85 -7.52 9.56 7.70
N ARG A 86 -6.60 8.82 8.34
CA ARG A 86 -6.89 7.99 9.52
C ARG A 86 -7.51 8.75 10.69
N HIS A 87 -7.21 10.04 10.80
CA HIS A 87 -7.76 10.94 11.82
C HIS A 87 -9.25 11.25 11.60
N PHE A 88 -9.79 10.89 10.44
CA PHE A 88 -11.14 11.23 9.96
C PHE A 88 -11.88 9.99 9.43
N ALA A 89 -11.48 8.79 9.85
CA ALA A 89 -12.00 7.53 9.31
C ALA A 89 -13.55 7.45 9.33
N SER A 90 -14.20 7.91 10.40
CA SER A 90 -15.67 7.87 10.52
C SER A 90 -16.38 8.83 9.55
N GLU A 91 -15.77 9.98 9.28
CA GLU A 91 -16.28 11.03 8.41
C GLU A 91 -16.08 10.64 6.96
N ILE A 92 -14.89 10.13 6.64
CA ILE A 92 -14.58 9.56 5.33
C ILE A 92 -15.58 8.44 5.04
N LYS A 93 -15.77 7.49 5.98
CA LYS A 93 -16.76 6.42 5.80
C LYS A 93 -18.17 6.98 5.53
N SER A 94 -18.61 7.97 6.29
CA SER A 94 -19.92 8.61 6.10
C SER A 94 -20.07 9.30 4.73
N ILE A 95 -19.03 10.00 4.27
CA ILE A 95 -18.98 10.64 2.95
C ILE A 95 -19.06 9.57 1.86
N LEU A 96 -18.30 8.49 1.98
CA LEU A 96 -18.26 7.44 0.97
C LEU A 96 -19.55 6.63 0.93
N ASP A 97 -20.18 6.34 2.07
CA ASP A 97 -21.50 5.69 2.13
C ASP A 97 -22.57 6.56 1.47
N PHE A 98 -22.45 7.87 1.61
CA PHE A 98 -23.31 8.83 0.92
C PHE A 98 -23.05 8.84 -0.58
N THR A 99 -21.81 9.05 -1.03
CA THR A 99 -21.43 9.01 -2.45
C THR A 99 -21.82 7.69 -3.12
N TYR A 100 -21.66 6.55 -2.43
CA TYR A 100 -21.97 5.23 -2.96
C TYR A 100 -23.47 5.07 -3.28
N ARG A 101 -24.36 5.62 -2.45
CA ARG A 101 -25.81 5.58 -2.73
C ARG A 101 -26.17 6.28 -4.03
N TYR A 102 -25.49 7.38 -4.35
CA TYR A 102 -25.70 8.14 -5.58
C TYR A 102 -25.03 7.49 -6.79
N TRP A 103 -23.87 6.85 -6.56
CA TRP A 103 -23.24 6.01 -7.58
C TRP A 103 -24.19 4.90 -8.06
N LEU A 104 -24.85 4.20 -7.13
CA LEU A 104 -25.80 3.13 -7.46
C LEU A 104 -27.04 3.61 -8.22
N GLN A 105 -27.47 4.86 -7.98
CA GLN A 105 -28.62 5.45 -8.67
C GLN A 105 -28.28 5.95 -10.08
N ARG A 106 -27.00 5.92 -10.49
CA ARG A 106 -26.50 6.54 -11.74
C ARG A 106 -26.98 8.00 -11.88
N ASP A 107 -26.93 8.72 -10.77
CA ASP A 107 -27.48 10.06 -10.62
C ASP A 107 -26.48 11.16 -11.04
N GLU A 108 -26.61 12.39 -10.53
CA GLU A 108 -25.79 13.59 -10.82
C GLU A 108 -24.26 13.36 -10.85
N ILE A 109 -23.73 12.38 -10.10
CA ILE A 109 -22.30 12.01 -10.13
C ILE A 109 -21.81 11.65 -11.54
N MET A 110 -22.70 11.10 -12.38
CA MET A 110 -22.37 10.66 -13.73
C MET A 110 -22.31 11.80 -14.75
N LEU A 111 -22.78 13.01 -14.40
CA LEU A 111 -22.87 14.14 -15.32
C LEU A 111 -21.53 14.85 -15.55
N ASP A 112 -20.64 14.82 -14.57
CA ASP A 112 -19.32 15.44 -14.63
C ASP A 112 -18.21 14.38 -14.62
N ALA A 113 -17.33 14.43 -15.63
CA ALA A 113 -16.31 13.40 -15.82
C ALA A 113 -15.28 13.38 -14.69
N GLU A 114 -14.87 14.54 -14.18
CA GLU A 114 -13.95 14.66 -13.05
C GLU A 114 -14.54 14.02 -11.79
N THR A 115 -15.75 14.43 -11.40
CA THR A 115 -16.46 13.92 -10.23
C THR A 115 -16.74 12.42 -10.34
N CYS A 116 -17.17 11.96 -11.52
CA CYS A 116 -17.44 10.55 -11.77
C CYS A 116 -16.18 9.68 -11.61
N ALA A 117 -15.07 10.08 -12.24
CA ALA A 117 -13.80 9.36 -12.16
C ALA A 117 -13.23 9.37 -10.73
N MET A 118 -13.30 10.51 -10.04
CA MET A 118 -12.86 10.63 -8.66
C MET A 118 -13.73 9.78 -7.71
N ALA A 119 -15.06 9.79 -7.88
CA ALA A 119 -15.98 8.96 -7.12
C ALA A 119 -15.67 7.47 -7.32
N PHE A 120 -15.52 7.03 -8.57
CA PHE A 120 -15.15 5.66 -8.91
C PHE A 120 -13.85 5.24 -8.19
N ARG A 121 -12.78 6.02 -8.35
CA ARG A 121 -11.46 5.73 -7.79
C ARG A 121 -11.52 5.64 -6.26
N ILE A 122 -12.08 6.66 -5.61
CA ILE A 122 -12.09 6.74 -4.14
C ILE A 122 -13.03 5.67 -3.56
N LEU A 123 -14.22 5.44 -4.13
CA LEU A 123 -15.11 4.37 -3.69
C LEU A 123 -14.43 3.00 -3.82
N ARG A 124 -13.85 2.71 -4.99
CA ARG A 124 -13.16 1.44 -5.24
C ARG A 124 -12.03 1.20 -4.25
N MET A 125 -11.12 2.18 -4.10
CA MET A 125 -9.99 2.08 -3.18
C MET A 125 -10.41 1.99 -1.71
N ASN A 126 -11.65 2.35 -1.38
CA ASN A 126 -12.23 2.17 -0.05
C ASN A 126 -13.12 0.91 0.07
N GLY A 127 -13.07 -0.01 -0.89
CA GLY A 127 -13.72 -1.33 -0.81
C GLY A 127 -15.18 -1.37 -1.26
N TYR A 128 -15.70 -0.28 -1.83
CA TYR A 128 -17.05 -0.26 -2.37
C TYR A 128 -17.11 -0.96 -3.73
N SER A 129 -18.15 -1.77 -3.93
CA SER A 129 -18.39 -2.47 -5.20
C SER A 129 -18.89 -1.49 -6.27
N VAL A 130 -17.97 -0.96 -7.08
CA VAL A 130 -18.24 -0.07 -8.23
C VAL A 130 -17.74 -0.71 -9.52
N SER A 131 -18.61 -0.84 -10.53
CA SER A 131 -18.26 -1.39 -11.86
C SER A 131 -17.57 -0.34 -12.73
N ALA A 132 -16.54 -0.76 -13.48
CA ALA A 132 -15.89 0.07 -14.50
C ALA A 132 -16.85 0.53 -15.61
N ASP A 133 -17.97 -0.18 -15.83
CA ASP A 133 -19.03 0.24 -16.75
C ASP A 133 -19.64 1.60 -16.37
N GLY A 134 -19.51 2.01 -15.11
CA GLY A 134 -19.93 3.34 -14.67
C GLY A 134 -19.17 4.48 -15.33
N LEU A 135 -18.05 4.20 -16.02
CA LEU A 135 -17.27 5.18 -16.77
C LEU A 135 -17.49 5.09 -18.29
N SER A 136 -18.30 4.15 -18.78
CA SER A 136 -18.42 3.86 -20.21
C SER A 136 -19.09 4.98 -21.02
N HIS A 137 -19.80 5.90 -20.37
CA HIS A 137 -20.50 7.02 -21.02
C HIS A 137 -19.58 8.22 -21.29
N ILE A 138 -18.36 8.21 -20.76
CA ILE A 138 -17.45 9.34 -20.82
C ILE A 138 -16.82 9.42 -22.21
N SER A 139 -16.98 10.58 -22.87
CA SER A 139 -16.48 10.82 -24.23
C SER A 139 -14.97 11.05 -24.27
N THR A 140 -14.34 10.68 -25.39
CA THR A 140 -12.93 10.95 -25.69
C THR A 140 -12.64 12.40 -26.05
N ASP A 141 -13.67 13.22 -26.29
CA ASP A 141 -13.53 14.63 -26.69
C ASP A 141 -13.26 15.58 -25.50
N LEU A 142 -12.93 15.03 -24.33
CA LEU A 142 -12.57 15.81 -23.15
C LEU A 142 -11.21 16.50 -23.34
N SER A 143 -11.21 17.82 -23.20
CA SER A 143 -10.00 18.65 -23.28
C SER A 143 -9.54 19.20 -21.92
N ASP A 144 -10.38 19.10 -20.89
CA ASP A 144 -10.08 19.57 -19.55
C ASP A 144 -9.01 18.69 -18.87
N THR A 145 -7.92 19.32 -18.42
CA THR A 145 -6.77 18.62 -17.83
C THR A 145 -7.11 17.86 -16.55
N ARG A 146 -8.02 18.38 -15.71
CA ARG A 146 -8.37 17.72 -14.43
C ARG A 146 -9.20 16.48 -14.66
N SER A 147 -10.22 16.57 -15.52
CA SER A 147 -11.04 15.43 -15.93
C SER A 147 -10.16 14.33 -16.52
N LEU A 148 -9.23 14.68 -17.42
CA LEU A 148 -8.28 13.73 -17.99
C LEU A 148 -7.37 13.09 -16.92
N LEU A 149 -6.87 13.89 -15.98
CA LEU A 149 -6.03 13.40 -14.89
C LEU A 149 -6.77 12.44 -13.96
N GLU A 150 -7.99 12.76 -13.56
CA GLU A 150 -8.79 11.88 -12.70
C GLU A 150 -9.22 10.60 -13.43
N LEU A 151 -9.54 10.67 -14.72
CA LEU A 151 -9.78 9.48 -15.55
C LEU A 151 -8.55 8.60 -15.68
N TYR A 152 -7.38 9.21 -15.87
CA TYR A 152 -6.13 8.48 -15.90
C TYR A 152 -5.87 7.80 -14.56
N LYS A 153 -6.01 8.49 -13.42
CA LYS A 153 -5.87 7.88 -12.08
C LYS A 153 -6.91 6.76 -11.85
N ALA A 154 -8.15 6.95 -12.27
CA ALA A 154 -9.21 5.94 -12.17
C ALA A 154 -8.89 4.68 -12.99
N SER A 155 -8.27 4.81 -14.16
CA SER A 155 -7.84 3.65 -14.96
C SER A 155 -6.82 2.76 -14.25
N GLN A 156 -6.01 3.34 -13.37
CA GLN A 156 -4.93 2.61 -12.68
C GLN A 156 -5.45 1.68 -11.59
N VAL A 157 -6.68 1.90 -11.07
CA VAL A 157 -7.30 1.06 -10.02
C VAL A 157 -8.08 -0.13 -10.61
N SER A 158 -7.60 -0.66 -11.74
CA SER A 158 -8.10 -1.90 -12.34
C SER A 158 -7.83 -3.09 -11.42
N THR A 159 -8.81 -3.99 -11.32
CA THR A 159 -8.80 -5.15 -10.42
C THR A 159 -8.97 -6.48 -11.16
N SER A 160 -9.12 -6.43 -12.49
CA SER A 160 -9.22 -7.63 -13.35
C SER A 160 -8.76 -7.30 -14.75
N ASP A 161 -8.24 -8.30 -15.45
CA ASP A 161 -7.91 -8.24 -16.88
C ASP A 161 -9.15 -8.10 -17.78
N ASP A 162 -10.34 -8.40 -17.25
CA ASP A 162 -11.60 -8.24 -17.96
C ASP A 162 -12.10 -6.78 -18.00
N GLU A 163 -11.50 -5.87 -17.21
CA GLU A 163 -11.87 -4.46 -17.15
C GLU A 163 -11.27 -3.63 -18.30
N LEU A 164 -11.46 -4.06 -19.56
CA LEU A 164 -10.91 -3.43 -20.76
C LEU A 164 -11.27 -1.93 -20.90
N ILE A 165 -12.40 -1.51 -20.33
CA ILE A 165 -12.82 -0.11 -20.30
C ILE A 165 -11.75 0.75 -19.62
N LEU A 166 -11.16 0.28 -18.51
CA LEU A 166 -10.12 1.02 -17.80
C LEU A 166 -8.82 1.08 -18.62
N ASP A 167 -8.46 0.00 -19.32
CA ASP A 167 -7.31 0.00 -20.22
C ASP A 167 -7.47 1.02 -21.36
N ILE A 168 -8.67 1.07 -21.95
CA ILE A 168 -9.01 2.06 -22.99
C ILE A 168 -8.93 3.47 -22.40
N ILE A 169 -9.58 3.73 -21.26
CA ILE A 169 -9.56 5.03 -20.56
C ILE A 169 -8.14 5.47 -20.25
N GLY A 170 -7.32 4.61 -19.67
CA GLY A 170 -5.93 4.92 -19.33
C GLY A 170 -5.08 5.23 -20.56
N SER A 171 -5.32 4.52 -21.67
CA SER A 171 -4.60 4.72 -22.93
C SER A 171 -4.87 6.10 -23.52
N TRP A 172 -6.13 6.47 -23.76
CA TRP A 172 -6.44 7.74 -24.42
C TRP A 172 -6.27 8.94 -23.49
N SER A 173 -6.64 8.84 -22.20
CA SER A 173 -6.46 9.94 -21.25
C SER A 173 -4.97 10.22 -21.01
N GLY A 174 -4.16 9.18 -20.85
CA GLY A 174 -2.71 9.30 -20.73
C GLY A 174 -2.06 9.89 -21.98
N TYR A 175 -2.53 9.50 -23.18
CA TYR A 175 -2.06 10.08 -24.44
C TYR A 175 -2.33 11.59 -24.52
N LEU A 176 -3.55 12.03 -24.23
CA LEU A 176 -3.94 13.44 -24.25
C LEU A 176 -3.17 14.26 -23.22
N LEU A 177 -3.00 13.75 -22.00
CA LEU A 177 -2.17 14.39 -20.97
C LEU A 177 -0.71 14.57 -21.43
N ARG A 178 -0.12 13.54 -22.08
CA ARG A 178 1.23 13.64 -22.66
C ARG A 178 1.30 14.66 -23.80
N GLN A 179 0.22 14.87 -24.56
CA GLN A 179 0.17 15.95 -25.55
C GLN A 179 0.15 17.33 -24.88
N GLN A 180 -0.66 17.50 -23.83
CA GLN A 180 -0.75 18.77 -23.09
C GLN A 180 0.58 19.17 -22.44
N LEU A 181 1.38 18.20 -21.98
CA LEU A 181 2.72 18.45 -21.46
C LEU A 181 3.68 18.97 -22.54
N LYS A 182 3.55 18.51 -23.79
CA LYS A 182 4.41 18.93 -24.91
C LYS A 182 4.06 20.30 -25.47
N SER A 183 2.80 20.74 -25.35
CA SER A 183 2.34 22.00 -25.93
C SER A 183 2.56 23.24 -25.05
N ASN A 184 2.82 23.06 -23.73
CA ASN A 184 2.77 24.12 -22.72
C ASN A 184 4.14 24.44 -22.08
N ASP A 185 5.22 24.46 -22.86
CA ASP A 185 6.60 24.64 -22.36
C ASP A 185 6.87 25.99 -21.66
N ALA A 186 6.07 27.02 -21.92
CA ALA A 186 6.35 28.38 -21.42
C ALA A 186 5.87 28.65 -19.98
N GLN A 187 4.97 27.82 -19.42
CA GLN A 187 4.44 28.03 -18.07
C GLN A 187 3.88 26.72 -17.50
N ARG A 188 4.74 25.86 -16.94
CA ARG A 188 4.29 24.66 -16.21
C ARG A 188 3.46 25.09 -15.01
N THR A 189 2.14 25.10 -15.16
CA THR A 189 1.19 25.30 -14.07
C THR A 189 1.38 24.20 -13.02
N LEU A 190 0.95 24.45 -11.78
CA LEU A 190 1.03 23.48 -10.70
C LEU A 190 0.32 22.17 -11.04
N LEU A 191 -0.81 22.25 -11.76
CA LEU A 191 -1.55 21.09 -12.29
C LEU A 191 -0.71 20.26 -13.28
N LEU A 192 0.05 20.89 -14.18
CA LEU A 192 0.88 20.15 -15.13
C LEU A 192 2.04 19.40 -14.46
N ARG A 193 2.52 19.87 -13.28
CA ARG A 193 3.49 19.11 -12.48
C ARG A 193 2.87 17.87 -11.84
N GLU A 194 1.60 17.91 -11.45
CA GLU A 194 0.88 16.72 -10.99
C GLU A 194 0.66 15.74 -12.14
N VAL A 195 0.33 16.24 -13.34
CA VAL A 195 0.18 15.42 -14.55
C VAL A 195 1.48 14.70 -14.90
N GLU A 196 2.61 15.40 -14.93
CA GLU A 196 3.93 14.80 -15.19
C GLU A 196 4.24 13.71 -14.15
N HIS A 197 4.08 14.03 -12.87
CA HIS A 197 4.32 13.09 -11.77
C HIS A 197 3.48 11.81 -11.88
N VAL A 198 2.18 11.92 -12.12
CA VAL A 198 1.25 10.78 -12.20
C VAL A 198 1.50 9.93 -13.46
N LEU A 199 1.91 10.54 -14.58
CA LEU A 199 2.22 9.82 -15.82
C LEU A 199 3.56 9.07 -15.78
N ASP A 200 4.50 9.55 -14.98
CA ASP A 200 5.82 8.95 -14.81
C ASP A 200 5.79 7.86 -13.73
N SER A 201 4.94 8.04 -12.71
CA SER A 201 4.82 7.14 -11.56
C SER A 201 3.35 6.83 -11.25
N PRO A 202 2.80 5.72 -11.77
CA PRO A 202 1.50 5.22 -11.34
C PRO A 202 1.43 5.05 -9.82
N PHE A 203 0.23 5.17 -9.22
CA PHE A 203 0.10 5.16 -7.75
C PHE A 203 0.64 3.89 -7.08
N TYR A 204 0.65 2.76 -7.79
CA TYR A 204 1.19 1.49 -7.31
C TYR A 204 2.72 1.40 -7.39
N THR A 205 3.42 2.39 -7.95
CA THR A 205 4.89 2.46 -7.98
C THR A 205 5.48 3.41 -6.95
N MET A 206 4.63 4.05 -6.14
CA MET A 206 5.04 5.06 -5.16
C MET A 206 4.72 4.63 -3.74
N LEU A 207 5.58 5.06 -2.80
CA LEU A 207 5.37 4.81 -1.37
C LEU A 207 4.64 6.00 -0.74
N ASP A 208 3.65 5.72 0.10
CA ASP A 208 2.69 6.73 0.55
C ASP A 208 3.35 7.86 1.32
N ARG A 209 4.35 7.57 2.15
CA ARG A 209 5.02 8.64 2.93
C ARG A 209 5.84 9.61 2.08
N LEU A 210 6.38 9.16 0.94
CA LEU A 210 7.03 10.07 -0.02
C LEU A 210 6.00 10.99 -0.67
N GLU A 211 4.84 10.45 -1.04
CA GLU A 211 3.72 11.23 -1.58
C GLU A 211 3.19 12.21 -0.54
N HIS A 212 3.01 11.79 0.71
CA HIS A 212 2.61 12.68 1.80
C HIS A 212 3.57 13.86 1.95
N LYS A 213 4.89 13.61 1.95
CA LYS A 213 5.90 14.67 2.00
C LYS A 213 5.77 15.63 0.83
N ARG A 214 5.79 15.10 -0.40
CA ARG A 214 5.64 15.88 -1.64
C ARG A 214 4.39 16.76 -1.59
N ASN A 215 3.27 16.18 -1.16
CA ASN A 215 1.96 16.84 -1.12
C ASN A 215 1.86 17.90 -0.02
N ILE A 216 2.50 17.68 1.13
CA ILE A 216 2.60 18.69 2.20
C ILE A 216 3.49 19.86 1.77
N GLU A 217 4.64 19.58 1.14
CA GLU A 217 5.58 20.62 0.69
C GLU A 217 5.02 21.42 -0.50
N GLN A 218 4.13 20.79 -1.27
CA GLN A 218 3.44 21.39 -2.42
C GLN A 218 1.95 21.65 -2.12
N PHE A 219 1.59 21.94 -0.86
CA PHE A 219 0.18 22.02 -0.47
C PHE A 219 -0.62 23.05 -1.28
N ASP A 220 -0.02 24.20 -1.62
CA ASP A 220 -0.60 25.22 -2.50
C ASP A 220 -1.05 24.66 -3.87
N VAL A 221 -0.46 23.56 -4.34
CA VAL A 221 -0.82 22.84 -5.58
C VAL A 221 -2.10 22.03 -5.41
N ILE A 222 -2.29 21.45 -4.23
CA ILE A 222 -3.33 20.48 -3.90
C ILE A 222 -4.57 21.15 -3.31
N GLU A 223 -4.46 22.41 -2.87
CA GLU A 223 -5.59 23.25 -2.47
C GLU A 223 -6.49 23.66 -3.65
N HIS A 224 -5.98 23.66 -4.88
CA HIS A 224 -6.68 24.22 -6.04
C HIS A 224 -8.03 23.55 -6.39
N PRO A 225 -8.28 22.25 -6.15
CA PRO A 225 -9.61 21.64 -6.28
C PRO A 225 -10.60 22.11 -5.21
N ILE A 226 -10.11 22.63 -4.09
CA ILE A 226 -10.91 22.99 -2.91
C ILE A 226 -10.98 24.52 -2.70
N GLN A 227 -11.02 25.28 -3.79
CA GLN A 227 -11.11 26.76 -3.77
C GLN A 227 -12.33 27.33 -3.00
N GLN A 228 -13.30 26.50 -2.66
CA GLN A 228 -14.48 26.87 -1.87
C GLN A 228 -14.24 26.84 -0.35
N LEU A 229 -13.05 26.41 0.13
CA LEU A 229 -12.71 26.46 1.55
C LEU A 229 -12.30 27.83 2.02
N THR A 230 -12.54 28.07 3.32
CA THR A 230 -11.93 29.20 4.00
C THR A 230 -10.42 28.98 4.06
N TRP A 231 -9.66 30.03 3.80
CA TRP A 231 -8.19 30.05 3.94
C TRP A 231 -7.72 29.45 5.28
N GLN A 232 -8.46 29.71 6.37
CA GLN A 232 -8.17 29.15 7.69
C GLN A 232 -8.24 27.62 7.73
N THR A 233 -9.21 27.01 7.04
CA THR A 233 -9.36 25.55 7.02
C THR A 233 -8.19 24.89 6.29
N ASN A 234 -7.75 25.48 5.19
CA ASN A 234 -6.59 25.00 4.44
C ASN A 234 -5.32 25.05 5.31
N GLN A 235 -5.11 26.15 6.04
CA GLN A 235 -4.01 26.26 6.99
C GLN A 235 -4.07 25.22 8.11
N ASP A 236 -5.26 24.94 8.65
CA ASP A 236 -5.44 23.96 9.73
C ASP A 236 -5.15 22.53 9.25
N LEU A 237 -5.58 22.18 8.02
CA LEU A 237 -5.27 20.89 7.39
C LEU A 237 -3.77 20.72 7.18
N LEU A 238 -3.11 21.72 6.62
CA LEU A 238 -1.67 21.71 6.41
C LEU A 238 -0.91 21.58 7.73
N ALA A 239 -1.28 22.37 8.74
CA ALA A 239 -0.66 22.31 10.06
C ALA A 239 -0.78 20.92 10.70
N LEU A 240 -1.94 20.26 10.54
CA LEU A 240 -2.13 18.89 11.01
C LEU A 240 -1.27 17.89 10.24
N GLY A 241 -1.17 18.03 8.91
CA GLY A 241 -0.30 17.21 8.06
C GLY A 241 1.19 17.34 8.44
N VAL A 242 1.66 18.57 8.65
CA VAL A 242 3.04 18.85 9.10
C VAL A 242 3.31 18.21 10.45
N MET A 243 2.41 18.40 11.41
CA MET A 243 2.51 17.83 12.76
C MET A 243 2.61 16.31 12.74
N ASP A 244 1.71 15.68 11.99
CA ASP A 244 1.67 14.24 11.81
C ASP A 244 2.96 13.73 11.14
N PHE A 245 3.43 14.45 10.13
CA PHE A 245 4.65 14.11 9.42
C PHE A 245 5.86 14.09 10.35
N SER A 246 6.10 15.22 11.00
CA SER A 246 7.25 15.44 11.88
C SER A 246 7.24 14.54 13.12
N THR A 247 6.06 14.24 13.66
CA THR A 247 5.93 13.35 14.82
C THR A 247 6.36 11.94 14.47
N SER A 248 5.82 11.34 13.39
CA SER A 248 6.27 10.00 13.00
C SER A 248 7.74 10.01 12.57
N GLN A 249 8.25 11.06 11.91
CA GLN A 249 9.65 11.14 11.52
C GLN A 249 10.60 11.09 12.74
N SER A 250 10.26 11.74 13.85
CA SER A 250 11.08 11.65 15.07
C SER A 250 11.12 10.22 15.63
N ILE A 251 10.00 9.51 15.60
CA ILE A 251 9.95 8.08 15.96
C ILE A 251 10.81 7.28 14.99
N TYR A 252 10.75 7.61 13.70
CA TYR A 252 11.48 6.85 12.70
C TYR A 252 12.99 6.89 12.91
N GLN A 253 13.51 8.04 13.34
CA GLN A 253 14.93 8.21 13.63
C GLN A 253 15.38 7.38 14.84
N GLN A 254 14.53 7.27 15.87
CA GLN A 254 14.82 6.47 17.06
C GLN A 254 14.82 4.97 16.72
N GLU A 255 13.80 4.51 15.99
CA GLU A 255 13.69 3.14 15.50
C GLU A 255 14.88 2.77 14.61
N TYR A 256 15.30 3.67 13.71
CA TYR A 256 16.46 3.43 12.84
C TYR A 256 17.77 3.31 13.63
N GLN A 257 17.98 4.15 14.65
CA GLN A 257 19.15 4.05 15.54
C GLN A 257 19.17 2.74 16.34
N TYR A 258 18.00 2.29 16.79
CA TYR A 258 17.84 1.00 17.44
C TYR A 258 18.22 -0.15 16.50
N LEU A 259 17.72 -0.12 15.26
CA LEU A 259 18.03 -1.14 14.25
C LEU A 259 19.53 -1.16 13.86
N ASP A 260 20.16 0.00 13.72
CA ASP A 260 21.60 0.11 13.46
C ASP A 260 22.44 -0.48 14.60
N SER A 261 22.01 -0.28 15.86
CA SER A 261 22.64 -0.90 17.02
C SER A 261 22.48 -2.42 17.00
N TRP A 262 21.27 -2.92 16.70
CA TRP A 262 20.98 -4.34 16.58
C TRP A 262 21.84 -5.04 15.51
N VAL A 263 22.05 -4.42 14.34
CA VAL A 263 22.92 -4.97 13.27
C VAL A 263 24.35 -5.18 13.78
N LYS A 264 24.88 -4.23 14.56
CA LYS A 264 26.23 -4.29 15.14
C LYS A 264 26.33 -5.34 16.24
N GLU A 265 25.34 -5.41 17.13
CA GLU A 265 25.27 -6.39 18.22
C GLU A 265 25.16 -7.82 17.70
N SER A 266 24.37 -8.02 16.64
CA SER A 266 24.23 -9.30 15.93
C SER A 266 25.44 -9.65 15.08
N LYS A 267 26.44 -8.76 14.97
CA LYS A 267 27.66 -8.90 14.15
C LYS A 267 27.39 -9.08 12.65
N LEU A 268 26.20 -8.78 12.16
CA LEU A 268 25.84 -8.92 10.75
C LEU A 268 26.70 -8.01 9.86
N ASN A 269 27.10 -6.84 10.37
CA ASN A 269 28.01 -5.92 9.70
C ASN A 269 29.46 -6.43 9.59
N ARG A 270 29.80 -7.57 10.22
CA ARG A 270 31.14 -8.18 10.12
C ARG A 270 31.22 -9.26 9.04
N LEU A 271 30.09 -9.64 8.45
CA LEU A 271 30.03 -10.64 7.38
C LEU A 271 30.44 -9.97 6.06
N PRO A 272 31.57 -10.36 5.44
CA PRO A 272 32.11 -9.66 4.28
C PRO A 272 31.26 -9.84 3.01
N PHE A 273 30.45 -10.90 2.96
CA PHE A 273 29.56 -11.19 1.84
C PHE A 273 28.23 -10.41 1.91
N ALA A 274 27.85 -9.89 3.08
CA ALA A 274 26.50 -9.42 3.34
C ALA A 274 26.29 -7.95 2.92
N ARG A 275 25.40 -7.74 1.94
CA ARG A 275 24.90 -6.42 1.55
C ARG A 275 24.07 -5.82 2.69
N GLN A 276 24.39 -4.58 3.05
CA GLN A 276 23.64 -3.84 4.06
C GLN A 276 22.44 -3.14 3.41
N LYS A 277 21.23 -3.71 3.57
CA LYS A 277 19.98 -3.18 3.01
C LYS A 277 18.97 -2.72 4.06
N LEU A 278 19.41 -2.56 5.30
CA LEU A 278 18.57 -2.11 6.43
C LEU A 278 17.80 -0.82 6.10
N ALA A 279 18.48 0.19 5.53
CA ALA A 279 17.87 1.47 5.16
C ALA A 279 16.68 1.32 4.21
N TYR A 280 16.77 0.41 3.24
CA TYR A 280 15.73 0.21 2.23
C TYR A 280 14.52 -0.53 2.79
N PHE A 281 14.75 -1.57 3.61
CA PHE A 281 13.64 -2.23 4.28
C PHE A 281 12.98 -1.35 5.32
N TYR A 282 13.77 -0.54 6.04
CA TYR A 282 13.20 0.41 6.97
C TYR A 282 12.43 1.54 6.27
N LEU A 283 12.92 2.03 5.13
CA LEU A 283 12.16 2.93 4.25
C LEU A 283 10.81 2.28 3.85
N SER A 284 10.82 1.01 3.41
CA SER A 284 9.58 0.33 3.03
C SER A 284 8.58 0.23 4.17
N ALA A 285 9.05 -0.05 5.39
CA ALA A 285 8.23 -0.14 6.59
C ALA A 285 7.67 1.23 7.00
N ALA A 286 8.53 2.24 7.14
CA ALA A 286 8.16 3.60 7.54
C ALA A 286 7.26 4.29 6.51
N SER A 287 7.35 3.90 5.24
CA SER A 287 6.56 4.51 4.17
C SER A 287 5.17 3.90 4.00
N THR A 288 4.92 2.73 4.60
CA THR A 288 3.67 1.98 4.43
C THR A 288 2.92 1.78 5.76
N MET A 289 3.63 1.75 6.89
CA MET A 289 3.08 1.64 8.25
C MET A 289 3.39 2.91 9.05
N PHE A 290 2.81 4.04 8.66
CA PHE A 290 3.11 5.35 9.24
C PHE A 290 2.49 5.71 10.62
N PRO A 291 1.41 5.05 11.10
CA PRO A 291 0.92 5.29 12.46
C PRO A 291 1.99 4.96 13.53
N PRO A 292 2.24 5.86 14.50
CA PRO A 292 3.21 5.64 15.58
C PRO A 292 3.09 4.28 16.27
N GLU A 293 1.86 3.81 16.47
CA GLU A 293 1.50 2.59 17.19
C GLU A 293 2.04 1.31 16.52
N LEU A 294 2.40 1.38 15.24
CA LEU A 294 2.95 0.25 14.47
C LEU A 294 4.49 0.15 14.58
N SER A 295 5.10 0.71 15.62
CA SER A 295 6.54 0.70 15.85
C SER A 295 7.15 -0.70 15.84
N ASP A 296 6.58 -1.64 16.61
CA ASP A 296 7.06 -3.02 16.64
C ASP A 296 6.95 -3.70 15.26
N ALA A 297 5.90 -3.40 14.50
CA ALA A 297 5.73 -3.92 13.13
C ALA A 297 6.83 -3.39 12.20
N ARG A 298 7.16 -2.10 12.27
CA ARG A 298 8.22 -1.49 11.46
C ARG A 298 9.61 -2.02 11.80
N ILE A 299 9.92 -2.12 13.09
CA ILE A 299 11.20 -2.68 13.57
C ILE A 299 11.34 -4.12 13.10
N LEU A 300 10.30 -4.95 13.32
CA LEU A 300 10.27 -6.34 12.85
C LEU A 300 10.55 -6.41 11.36
N TRP A 301 9.79 -5.64 10.58
CA TRP A 301 9.85 -5.66 9.12
C TRP A 301 11.26 -5.37 8.61
N ALA A 302 11.88 -4.32 9.13
CA ALA A 302 13.23 -3.93 8.75
C ALA A 302 14.29 -4.95 9.20
N LYS A 303 14.13 -5.49 10.41
CA LYS A 303 15.01 -6.51 10.99
C LYS A 303 15.00 -7.79 10.13
N ASN A 304 13.82 -8.31 9.83
CA ASN A 304 13.68 -9.52 9.00
C ASN A 304 14.10 -9.26 7.56
N GLY A 305 13.83 -8.09 6.97
CA GLY A 305 14.33 -7.75 5.65
C GLY A 305 15.86 -7.71 5.57
N ALA A 306 16.52 -7.13 6.58
CA ALA A 306 17.97 -7.16 6.66
C ALA A 306 18.50 -8.60 6.81
N LEU A 307 17.85 -9.43 7.64
CA LEU A 307 18.23 -10.85 7.81
C LEU A 307 18.04 -11.66 6.53
N THR A 308 16.93 -11.50 5.81
CA THR A 308 16.69 -12.26 4.59
C THR A 308 17.70 -11.89 3.50
N THR A 309 18.13 -10.63 3.39
CA THR A 309 19.24 -10.26 2.50
C THR A 309 20.58 -10.88 2.90
N VAL A 310 20.90 -10.92 4.19
CA VAL A 310 22.12 -11.60 4.65
C VAL A 310 22.08 -13.09 4.32
N VAL A 311 20.92 -13.73 4.50
CA VAL A 311 20.72 -15.15 4.16
C VAL A 311 20.81 -15.37 2.66
N ASP A 312 20.16 -14.55 1.84
CA ASP A 312 20.25 -14.55 0.37
C ASP A 312 21.72 -14.50 -0.08
N ASP A 313 22.48 -13.52 0.42
CA ASP A 313 23.91 -13.38 0.11
C ASP A 313 24.74 -14.57 0.57
N PHE A 314 24.38 -15.18 1.70
CA PHE A 314 25.04 -16.37 2.20
C PHE A 314 24.80 -17.57 1.27
N PHE A 315 23.56 -17.78 0.82
CA PHE A 315 23.19 -18.85 -0.10
C PHE A 315 23.71 -18.65 -1.53
N ASP A 316 23.93 -17.41 -1.94
CA ASP A 316 24.32 -17.08 -3.30
C ASP A 316 25.83 -16.93 -3.52
N VAL A 317 26.54 -16.42 -2.51
CA VAL A 317 27.95 -16.04 -2.67
C VAL A 317 28.79 -16.45 -1.47
N GLY A 318 28.27 -16.26 -0.24
CA GLY A 318 29.06 -16.30 0.98
C GLY A 318 29.41 -17.70 1.50
N GLY A 319 28.48 -18.65 1.42
CA GLY A 319 28.57 -19.94 2.09
C GLY A 319 28.95 -21.11 1.19
N SER A 320 29.69 -22.08 1.74
CA SER A 320 29.89 -23.39 1.09
C SER A 320 28.65 -24.28 1.20
N LYS A 321 28.54 -25.34 0.38
CA LYS A 321 27.41 -26.29 0.45
C LYS A 321 27.23 -26.86 1.86
N GLU A 322 28.33 -27.18 2.55
CA GLU A 322 28.34 -27.69 3.92
C GLU A 322 27.86 -26.65 4.93
N GLU A 323 28.25 -25.38 4.77
CA GLU A 323 27.77 -24.28 5.61
C GLU A 323 26.26 -24.06 5.45
N LEU A 324 25.76 -24.09 4.21
CA LEU A 324 24.32 -23.93 3.91
C LEU A 324 23.50 -25.10 4.45
N GLN A 325 24.00 -26.33 4.30
CA GLN A 325 23.39 -27.53 4.89
C GLN A 325 23.37 -27.47 6.41
N ASN A 326 24.46 -27.04 7.05
CA ASN A 326 24.51 -26.87 8.51
C ASN A 326 23.52 -25.80 8.96
N LEU A 327 23.49 -24.61 8.34
CA LEU A 327 22.53 -23.57 8.68
C LEU A 327 21.08 -24.04 8.54
N THR A 328 20.76 -24.73 7.44
CA THR A 328 19.41 -25.28 7.20
C THR A 328 19.03 -26.29 8.29
N ALA A 329 19.92 -27.24 8.60
CA ALA A 329 19.68 -28.24 9.65
C ALA A 329 19.50 -27.59 11.04
N LEU A 330 20.26 -26.55 11.35
CA LEU A 330 20.12 -25.81 12.62
C LEU A 330 18.74 -25.16 12.77
N VAL A 331 18.20 -24.58 11.69
CA VAL A 331 16.86 -23.97 11.69
C VAL A 331 15.75 -25.04 11.72
N GLU A 332 15.96 -26.19 11.10
CA GLU A 332 15.05 -27.34 11.22
C GLU A 332 15.03 -27.92 12.64
N MET A 333 16.15 -27.95 13.33
CA MET A 333 16.30 -28.45 14.70
C MET A 333 16.06 -27.38 15.78
N TRP A 334 15.14 -26.44 15.52
CA TRP A 334 14.94 -25.23 16.33
C TRP A 334 14.89 -25.45 17.86
N GLN A 335 14.28 -26.55 18.32
CA GLN A 335 14.06 -26.86 19.73
C GLN A 335 15.24 -27.54 20.44
N LYS A 336 16.31 -27.95 19.73
CA LYS A 336 17.42 -28.76 20.28
C LYS A 336 18.72 -27.96 20.40
N GLN A 337 18.68 -26.83 21.11
CA GLN A 337 19.84 -25.93 21.22
C GLN A 337 21.06 -26.59 21.89
N GLU A 338 20.87 -27.52 22.82
CA GLU A 338 21.95 -28.20 23.56
C GLU A 338 22.84 -29.08 22.67
N GLU A 339 22.40 -29.41 21.45
CA GLU A 339 23.12 -30.24 20.47
C GLU A 339 23.72 -29.40 19.31
N THR A 340 23.80 -28.08 19.47
CA THR A 340 24.16 -27.16 18.39
C THR A 340 25.66 -27.14 18.09
N GLU A 341 26.07 -27.75 16.98
CA GLU A 341 27.39 -27.58 16.38
C GLU A 341 27.32 -26.65 15.16
N TYR A 342 28.14 -25.60 15.19
CA TYR A 342 28.27 -24.65 14.08
C TYR A 342 29.44 -25.05 13.19
N TYR A 343 29.19 -25.14 11.88
CA TYR A 343 30.25 -25.43 10.90
C TYR A 343 31.29 -24.30 10.82
N SER A 344 30.85 -23.04 10.96
CA SER A 344 31.73 -21.86 10.96
C SER A 344 31.19 -20.73 11.85
N GLU A 345 32.03 -19.74 12.14
CA GLU A 345 31.59 -18.52 12.83
C GLU A 345 30.56 -17.73 11.99
N GLN A 346 30.61 -17.84 10.66
CA GLN A 346 29.62 -17.19 9.78
C GLN A 346 28.24 -17.83 9.96
N VAL A 347 28.15 -19.17 9.93
CA VAL A 347 26.92 -19.91 10.20
C VAL A 347 26.38 -19.57 11.59
N LYS A 348 27.26 -19.52 12.60
CA LYS A 348 26.88 -19.14 13.96
C LYS A 348 26.28 -17.75 14.03
N ILE A 349 26.90 -16.74 13.38
CA ILE A 349 26.39 -15.37 13.35
C ILE A 349 24.98 -15.34 12.73
N VAL A 350 24.82 -15.93 11.54
CA VAL A 350 23.55 -15.93 10.81
C VAL A 350 22.46 -16.67 11.60
N PHE A 351 22.74 -17.90 12.06
CA PHE A 351 21.79 -18.68 12.85
C PHE A 351 21.37 -17.96 14.13
N CYS A 352 22.32 -17.45 14.92
CA CYS A 352 22.01 -16.75 16.16
C CYS A 352 21.18 -15.48 15.90
N ALA A 353 21.42 -14.78 14.80
CA ALA A 353 20.65 -13.60 14.44
C ALA A 353 19.20 -13.96 14.05
N ILE A 354 19.00 -15.04 13.28
CA ILE A 354 17.66 -15.58 12.97
C ILE A 354 16.98 -16.05 14.27
N TYR A 355 17.66 -16.88 15.06
CA TYR A 355 17.12 -17.46 16.28
C TYR A 355 16.69 -16.41 17.30
N SER A 356 17.58 -15.48 17.65
CA SER A 356 17.26 -14.42 18.60
C SER A 356 16.12 -13.53 18.10
N SER A 357 16.12 -13.19 16.81
CA SER A 357 15.07 -12.36 16.22
C SER A 357 13.72 -13.07 16.22
N VAL A 358 13.64 -14.29 15.72
CA VAL A 358 12.37 -15.05 15.66
C VAL A 358 11.78 -15.27 17.06
N ASN A 359 12.59 -15.58 18.07
CA ASN A 359 12.08 -15.78 19.43
C ASN A 359 11.65 -14.45 20.09
N GLU A 360 12.39 -13.36 19.88
CA GLU A 360 11.98 -12.03 20.36
C GLU A 360 10.64 -11.61 19.72
N LEU A 361 10.56 -11.72 18.40
CA LEU A 361 9.36 -11.37 17.62
C LEU A 361 8.18 -12.29 17.97
N GLY A 362 8.43 -13.59 18.12
CA GLY A 362 7.44 -14.57 18.53
C GLY A 362 6.84 -14.25 19.89
N SER A 363 7.68 -13.88 20.87
CA SER A 363 7.21 -13.45 22.19
C SER A 363 6.33 -12.19 22.11
N LYS A 364 6.77 -11.14 21.40
CA LYS A 364 6.00 -9.91 21.22
C LYS A 364 4.67 -10.16 20.49
N ALA A 365 4.72 -10.86 19.37
CA ALA A 365 3.54 -11.20 18.56
C ALA A 365 2.55 -12.05 19.36
N SER A 366 3.06 -13.00 20.16
CA SER A 366 2.22 -13.86 20.99
C SER A 366 1.50 -13.08 22.08
N ALA A 367 2.15 -12.07 22.68
CA ALA A 367 1.52 -11.16 23.62
C ALA A 367 0.43 -10.32 22.95
N VAL A 368 0.69 -9.77 21.76
CA VAL A 368 -0.30 -9.00 20.99
C VAL A 368 -1.49 -9.86 20.57
N GLN A 369 -1.26 -11.12 20.19
CA GLN A 369 -2.29 -12.03 19.68
C GLN A 369 -3.02 -12.78 20.79
N GLY A 370 -2.40 -12.98 21.96
CA GLY A 370 -2.96 -13.75 23.08
C GLY A 370 -2.85 -15.26 22.90
N ARG A 371 -2.00 -15.73 21.98
CA ARG A 371 -1.68 -17.13 21.70
C ARG A 371 -0.22 -17.23 21.25
N ASP A 372 0.42 -18.38 21.44
CA ASP A 372 1.75 -18.58 20.88
C ASP A 372 1.68 -18.63 19.35
N VAL A 373 2.50 -17.80 18.69
CA VAL A 373 2.65 -17.76 17.23
C VAL A 373 4.08 -18.09 16.79
N THR A 374 4.98 -18.38 17.73
CA THR A 374 6.41 -18.57 17.46
C THR A 374 6.64 -19.74 16.51
N GLY A 375 5.88 -20.83 16.64
CA GLY A 375 5.96 -22.00 15.74
C GLY A 375 5.77 -21.62 14.27
N HIS A 376 4.75 -20.82 13.96
CA HIS A 376 4.51 -20.33 12.60
C HIS A 376 5.66 -19.46 12.08
N LEU A 377 6.27 -18.63 12.93
CA LEU A 377 7.43 -17.83 12.53
C LEU A 377 8.64 -18.70 12.18
N VAL A 378 8.85 -19.78 12.94
CA VAL A 378 9.92 -20.77 12.67
C VAL A 378 9.65 -21.51 11.36
N GLU A 379 8.41 -21.95 11.13
CA GLU A 379 8.01 -22.65 9.90
C GLU A 379 8.30 -21.82 8.65
N ILE A 380 8.04 -20.52 8.68
CA ILE A 380 8.34 -19.59 7.58
C ILE A 380 9.84 -19.58 7.24
N TRP A 381 10.71 -19.54 8.24
CA TRP A 381 12.17 -19.57 8.01
C TRP A 381 12.64 -20.95 7.53
N GLN A 382 12.06 -22.02 8.06
CA GLN A 382 12.37 -23.38 7.61
C GLN A 382 12.00 -23.58 6.13
N GLU A 383 10.82 -23.12 5.73
CA GLU A 383 10.38 -23.17 4.33
C GLU A 383 11.34 -22.38 3.43
N LEU A 384 11.69 -21.14 3.82
CA LEU A 384 12.64 -20.33 3.05
C LEU A 384 13.96 -21.05 2.81
N LEU A 385 14.59 -21.60 3.86
CA LEU A 385 15.90 -22.26 3.72
C LEU A 385 15.83 -23.55 2.92
N ARG A 386 14.74 -24.33 3.04
CA ARG A 386 14.53 -25.52 2.20
C ARG A 386 14.44 -25.15 0.72
N ASN A 387 13.66 -24.13 0.38
CA ASN A 387 13.51 -23.66 -1.00
C ASN A 387 14.79 -23.02 -1.57
N MET A 388 15.58 -22.33 -0.74
CA MET A 388 16.90 -21.84 -1.15
C MET A 388 17.89 -23.00 -1.39
N MET A 389 17.82 -24.07 -0.61
CA MET A 389 18.60 -25.29 -0.88
C MET A 389 18.22 -25.96 -2.21
N THR A 390 16.95 -25.88 -2.63
CA THR A 390 16.53 -26.33 -3.96
C THR A 390 17.26 -25.56 -5.07
N GLU A 391 17.41 -24.24 -4.96
CA GLU A 391 18.15 -23.44 -5.95
C GLU A 391 19.66 -23.74 -5.94
N VAL A 392 20.22 -24.02 -4.77
CA VAL A 392 21.60 -24.51 -4.67
C VAL A 392 21.75 -25.84 -5.41
N GLU A 393 20.81 -26.77 -5.25
CA GLU A 393 20.86 -28.05 -5.95
C GLU A 393 20.69 -27.88 -7.47
N TRP A 394 19.78 -27.02 -7.92
CA TRP A 394 19.63 -26.69 -9.34
C TRP A 394 20.93 -26.15 -9.94
N ARG A 395 21.57 -25.19 -9.27
CA ARG A 395 22.84 -24.60 -9.72
C ARG A 395 23.97 -25.63 -9.76
N THR A 396 24.09 -26.46 -8.73
CA THR A 396 25.19 -27.43 -8.61
C THR A 396 25.06 -28.62 -9.58
N THR A 397 23.83 -29.03 -9.90
CA THR A 397 23.55 -30.12 -10.85
C THR A 397 23.42 -29.66 -12.30
N GLY A 398 23.31 -28.35 -12.54
CA GLY A 398 23.00 -27.79 -13.85
C GLY A 398 21.57 -28.09 -14.30
N TYR A 399 20.66 -28.37 -13.35
CA TYR A 399 19.25 -28.61 -13.66
C TYR A 399 18.57 -27.31 -14.11
N VAL A 400 17.84 -27.39 -15.22
CA VAL A 400 17.08 -26.28 -15.79
C VAL A 400 15.60 -26.53 -15.50
N PRO A 401 14.97 -25.84 -14.53
CA PRO A 401 13.56 -26.02 -14.21
C PRO A 401 12.67 -25.50 -15.35
N THR A 402 11.44 -26.01 -15.42
CA THR A 402 10.37 -25.33 -16.17
C THR A 402 10.04 -23.98 -15.54
N LEU A 403 9.35 -23.09 -16.27
CA LEU A 403 8.95 -21.79 -15.70
C LEU A 403 8.03 -21.95 -14.48
N ASP A 404 7.11 -22.90 -14.51
CA ASP A 404 6.18 -23.15 -13.41
C ASP A 404 6.91 -23.70 -12.18
N GLU A 405 7.78 -24.71 -12.35
CA GLU A 405 8.64 -25.24 -11.26
C GLU A 405 9.53 -24.14 -10.66
N TYR A 406 10.09 -23.26 -11.50
CA TYR A 406 10.88 -22.13 -11.02
C TYR A 406 10.02 -21.18 -10.19
N ILE A 407 8.86 -20.74 -10.70
CA ILE A 407 8.02 -19.76 -9.99
C ILE A 407 7.50 -20.32 -8.66
N ASP A 408 7.11 -21.59 -8.61
CA ASP A 408 6.64 -22.23 -7.37
C ASP A 408 7.71 -22.17 -6.27
N ASN A 409 8.99 -22.33 -6.62
CA ASN A 409 10.09 -22.16 -5.68
C ASN A 409 10.44 -20.67 -5.43
N ALA A 410 10.48 -19.89 -6.50
CA ALA A 410 10.98 -18.51 -6.52
C ALA A 410 10.06 -17.54 -5.77
N VAL A 411 8.78 -17.87 -5.63
CA VAL A 411 7.82 -17.17 -4.77
C VAL A 411 8.25 -17.21 -3.30
N VAL A 412 8.81 -18.35 -2.85
CA VAL A 412 9.32 -18.50 -1.48
C VAL A 412 10.71 -17.87 -1.36
N THR A 413 11.63 -18.16 -2.29
CA THR A 413 13.03 -17.68 -2.22
C THR A 413 13.20 -16.19 -2.48
N PHE A 414 12.17 -15.50 -3.03
CA PHE A 414 12.11 -14.03 -3.01
C PHE A 414 12.05 -13.45 -1.58
N ALA A 415 11.88 -14.32 -0.57
CA ALA A 415 12.12 -14.05 0.85
C ALA A 415 11.21 -12.98 1.48
N LEU A 416 10.03 -12.74 0.90
CA LEU A 416 9.02 -11.88 1.51
C LEU A 416 8.28 -12.56 2.67
N GLY A 417 8.30 -13.89 2.75
CA GLY A 417 7.64 -14.67 3.81
C GLY A 417 8.03 -14.21 5.21
N PRO A 418 9.32 -14.23 5.59
CA PRO A 418 9.79 -13.75 6.89
C PRO A 418 9.51 -12.26 7.17
N ILE A 419 9.23 -11.46 6.15
CA ILE A 419 9.03 -10.01 6.30
C ILE A 419 7.55 -9.71 6.55
N VAL A 420 6.69 -10.17 5.64
CA VAL A 420 5.29 -9.77 5.57
C VAL A 420 4.43 -10.57 6.54
N LEU A 421 4.58 -11.89 6.55
CA LEU A 421 3.69 -12.79 7.30
C LEU A 421 3.78 -12.56 8.83
N PRO A 422 4.97 -12.36 9.44
CA PRO A 422 5.02 -12.04 10.86
C PRO A 422 4.46 -10.65 11.19
N ALA A 423 4.55 -9.68 10.28
CA ALA A 423 4.03 -8.34 10.49
C ALA A 423 2.49 -8.32 10.58
N LEU A 424 1.80 -9.31 9.99
CA LEU A 424 0.34 -9.45 10.10
C LEU A 424 -0.13 -9.56 11.56
N TYR A 425 0.71 -10.09 12.46
CA TYR A 425 0.39 -10.22 13.87
C TYR A 425 0.44 -8.90 14.66
N PHE A 426 0.89 -7.80 14.05
CA PHE A 426 1.08 -6.51 14.72
C PHE A 426 0.13 -5.41 14.24
N VAL A 427 -0.63 -5.63 13.16
CA VAL A 427 -1.45 -4.57 12.51
C VAL A 427 -2.87 -4.43 13.05
N GLY A 428 -3.16 -5.00 14.22
CA GLY A 428 -4.39 -4.76 14.98
C GLY A 428 -5.33 -5.98 15.09
N PRO A 429 -5.84 -6.55 13.98
CA PRO A 429 -6.71 -7.72 14.03
C PRO A 429 -6.08 -8.95 14.70
N LYS A 430 -6.94 -9.77 15.30
CA LYS A 430 -6.55 -11.08 15.81
C LYS A 430 -6.50 -12.08 14.66
N ILE A 431 -5.36 -12.75 14.50
CA ILE A 431 -5.13 -13.74 13.45
C ILE A 431 -5.22 -15.13 14.05
N THR A 432 -6.23 -15.87 13.61
CA THR A 432 -6.49 -17.26 14.03
C THR A 432 -5.64 -18.23 13.22
N GLU A 433 -5.46 -19.46 13.70
CA GLU A 433 -4.80 -20.52 12.93
C GLU A 433 -5.56 -20.84 11.65
N SER A 434 -6.91 -20.84 11.70
CA SER A 434 -7.73 -21.07 10.50
C SER A 434 -7.52 -20.02 9.41
N MET A 435 -7.25 -18.76 9.79
CA MET A 435 -6.93 -17.69 8.82
C MET A 435 -5.57 -17.92 8.16
N VAL A 436 -4.57 -18.39 8.90
CA VAL A 436 -3.23 -18.68 8.36
C VAL A 436 -3.26 -19.85 7.38
N THR A 437 -4.16 -20.81 7.59
CA THR A 437 -4.36 -21.96 6.69
C THR A 437 -5.41 -21.71 5.61
N ASP A 438 -6.02 -20.52 5.56
CA ASP A 438 -7.07 -20.23 4.60
C ASP A 438 -6.49 -20.03 3.18
N PRO A 439 -7.13 -20.54 2.12
CA PRO A 439 -6.67 -20.33 0.74
C PRO A 439 -6.47 -18.87 0.37
N GLU A 440 -7.25 -17.94 0.94
CA GLU A 440 -7.07 -16.51 0.69
C GLU A 440 -5.70 -16.01 1.18
N TYR A 441 -5.25 -16.47 2.36
CA TYR A 441 -3.97 -16.07 2.93
C TYR A 441 -2.81 -16.51 2.03
N SER A 442 -2.84 -17.77 1.59
CA SER A 442 -1.85 -18.31 0.66
C SER A 442 -1.89 -17.61 -0.69
N GLU A 443 -3.08 -17.26 -1.20
CA GLU A 443 -3.23 -16.58 -2.49
C GLU A 443 -2.73 -15.12 -2.45
N LEU A 444 -3.02 -14.38 -1.37
CA LEU A 444 -2.47 -13.04 -1.14
C LEU A 444 -0.94 -13.08 -1.16
N PHE A 445 -0.34 -14.04 -0.44
CA PHE A 445 1.11 -14.22 -0.42
C PHE A 445 1.64 -14.58 -1.81
N ARG A 446 1.02 -15.54 -2.49
CA ARG A 446 1.43 -16.01 -3.82
C ARG A 446 1.40 -14.87 -4.85
N LEU A 447 0.30 -14.11 -4.95
CA LEU A 447 0.15 -13.02 -5.91
C LEU A 447 1.18 -11.91 -5.68
N MET A 448 1.34 -11.49 -4.43
CA MET A 448 2.31 -10.49 -4.02
C MET A 448 3.75 -10.92 -4.35
N SER A 449 4.14 -12.13 -3.94
CA SER A 449 5.48 -12.66 -4.16
C SER A 449 5.75 -12.94 -5.63
N THR A 450 4.77 -13.45 -6.39
CA THR A 450 4.91 -13.65 -7.84
C THR A 450 5.12 -12.31 -8.55
N CYS A 451 4.33 -11.29 -8.22
CA CYS A 451 4.47 -9.95 -8.77
C CYS A 451 5.87 -9.39 -8.48
N GLY A 452 6.31 -9.46 -7.23
CA GLY A 452 7.63 -8.98 -6.80
C GLY A 452 8.80 -9.73 -7.46
N ARG A 453 8.72 -11.06 -7.51
CA ARG A 453 9.70 -11.94 -8.16
C ARG A 453 9.82 -11.64 -9.65
N LEU A 454 8.71 -11.55 -10.38
CA LEU A 454 8.74 -11.26 -11.81
C LEU A 454 9.27 -9.86 -12.11
N LEU A 455 8.91 -8.86 -11.30
CA LEU A 455 9.48 -7.51 -11.38
C LEU A 455 11.00 -7.53 -11.19
N ASN A 456 11.48 -8.25 -10.17
CA ASN A 456 12.90 -8.45 -9.91
C ASN A 456 13.58 -9.10 -11.12
N ASP A 457 13.14 -10.29 -11.54
CA ASP A 457 13.73 -11.07 -12.63
C ASP A 457 13.85 -10.26 -13.93
N VAL A 458 12.85 -9.43 -14.26
CA VAL A 458 12.84 -8.57 -15.47
C VAL A 458 13.97 -7.53 -15.46
N GLN A 459 14.41 -7.08 -14.28
CA GLN A 459 15.45 -6.07 -14.14
C GLN A 459 16.82 -6.65 -13.77
N THR A 460 16.86 -7.78 -13.09
CA THR A 460 18.10 -8.39 -12.59
C THR A 460 18.72 -9.42 -13.53
N TYR A 461 17.99 -9.84 -14.58
CA TYR A 461 18.41 -10.96 -15.45
C TYR A 461 19.83 -10.86 -15.98
N GLU A 462 20.31 -9.67 -16.34
CA GLU A 462 21.63 -9.55 -16.94
C GLU A 462 22.73 -9.83 -15.92
N ARG A 463 22.56 -9.36 -14.69
CA ARG A 463 23.49 -9.65 -13.59
C ARG A 463 23.41 -11.12 -13.22
N GLU A 464 22.20 -11.62 -12.96
CA GLU A 464 22.00 -13.00 -12.49
C GLU A 464 22.47 -14.03 -13.50
N TYR A 465 22.25 -13.79 -14.80
CA TYR A 465 22.76 -14.66 -15.85
C TYR A 465 24.30 -14.71 -15.87
N LYS A 466 24.99 -13.58 -15.61
CA LYS A 466 26.46 -13.54 -15.48
C LYS A 466 26.96 -14.28 -14.25
N GLU A 467 26.14 -14.37 -13.21
CA GLU A 467 26.39 -15.16 -11.99
C GLU A 467 26.01 -16.65 -12.16
N GLY A 468 25.51 -17.05 -13.33
CA GLY A 468 25.08 -18.43 -13.61
C GLY A 468 23.73 -18.79 -12.97
N LYS A 469 22.93 -17.80 -12.58
CA LYS A 469 21.59 -18.00 -12.01
C LYS A 469 20.53 -17.93 -13.10
N LEU A 470 19.60 -18.89 -13.05
CA LEU A 470 18.43 -18.91 -13.92
C LEU A 470 17.30 -18.11 -13.27
N ASN A 471 16.50 -17.45 -14.10
CA ASN A 471 15.33 -16.70 -13.69
C ASN A 471 14.27 -16.70 -14.80
N SER A 472 13.12 -16.07 -14.56
CA SER A 472 12.00 -16.11 -15.50
C SER A 472 12.37 -15.66 -16.93
N VAL A 473 13.22 -14.63 -17.06
CA VAL A 473 13.65 -14.09 -18.36
C VAL A 473 14.55 -15.08 -19.08
N SER A 474 15.58 -15.60 -18.40
CA SER A 474 16.52 -16.55 -19.02
C SER A 474 15.84 -17.88 -19.33
N LEU A 475 14.94 -18.37 -18.48
CA LEU A 475 14.16 -19.58 -18.71
C LEU A 475 13.25 -19.45 -19.95
N LEU A 476 12.54 -18.32 -20.11
CA LEU A 476 11.72 -18.08 -21.30
C LEU A 476 12.55 -18.09 -22.59
N VAL A 477 13.78 -17.58 -22.56
CA VAL A 477 14.67 -17.61 -23.73
C VAL A 477 15.17 -19.03 -23.99
N LEU A 478 15.66 -19.72 -22.95
CA LEU A 478 16.20 -21.09 -23.06
C LEU A 478 15.15 -22.08 -23.57
N HIS A 479 13.95 -22.08 -22.99
CA HIS A 479 12.87 -23.00 -23.37
C HIS A 479 12.20 -22.68 -24.71
N SER A 480 12.56 -21.56 -25.34
CA SER A 480 12.00 -21.16 -26.64
C SER A 480 12.80 -21.64 -27.84
N ASP A 481 13.90 -22.37 -27.64
CA ASP A 481 14.84 -22.80 -28.67
C ASP A 481 15.29 -21.65 -29.60
N GLY A 482 15.47 -20.45 -29.03
CA GLY A 482 15.92 -19.25 -29.74
C GLY A 482 14.82 -18.45 -30.45
N SER A 483 13.54 -18.84 -30.32
CA SER A 483 12.42 -18.08 -30.90
C SER A 483 12.04 -16.83 -30.08
N VAL A 484 12.40 -16.77 -28.80
CA VAL A 484 12.15 -15.63 -27.91
C VAL A 484 13.46 -14.92 -27.62
N THR A 485 13.50 -13.61 -27.92
CA THR A 485 14.62 -12.74 -27.55
C THR A 485 14.45 -12.21 -26.11
N ILE A 486 15.52 -11.71 -25.50
CA ILE A 486 15.44 -11.10 -24.15
C ILE A 486 14.41 -9.95 -24.08
N PRO A 487 14.36 -8.97 -25.02
CA PRO A 487 13.31 -7.96 -25.01
C PRO A 487 11.90 -8.53 -25.16
N GLU A 488 11.75 -9.63 -25.92
CA GLU A 488 10.48 -10.33 -26.06
C GLU A 488 10.06 -11.02 -24.75
N ALA A 489 11.00 -11.71 -24.09
CA ALA A 489 10.75 -12.37 -22.80
C ALA A 489 10.31 -11.36 -21.74
N ARG A 490 11.02 -10.22 -21.61
CA ARG A 490 10.64 -9.13 -20.70
C ARG A 490 9.23 -8.60 -20.99
N ARG A 491 8.88 -8.43 -22.26
CA ARG A 491 7.52 -7.99 -22.65
C ARG A 491 6.46 -9.04 -22.32
N LYS A 492 6.74 -10.32 -22.55
CA LYS A 492 5.82 -11.42 -22.20
C LYS A 492 5.54 -11.51 -20.71
N LEU A 493 6.53 -11.20 -19.87
CA LEU A 493 6.38 -11.18 -18.40
C LEU A 493 5.60 -9.96 -17.88
N GLN A 494 5.42 -8.91 -18.67
CA GLN A 494 4.63 -7.74 -18.25
C GLN A 494 3.17 -8.11 -17.96
N LYS A 495 2.57 -8.97 -18.79
CA LYS A 495 1.18 -9.41 -18.60
C LYS A 495 0.98 -10.13 -17.25
N PRO A 496 1.70 -11.21 -16.90
CA PRO A 496 1.51 -11.86 -15.60
C PRO A 496 1.83 -10.94 -14.41
N ILE A 497 2.77 -9.98 -14.54
CA ILE A 497 3.00 -8.95 -13.52
C ILE A 497 1.74 -8.10 -13.30
N ASP A 498 1.13 -7.61 -14.38
CA ASP A 498 -0.07 -6.79 -14.33
C ASP A 498 -1.28 -7.58 -13.80
N THR A 499 -1.46 -8.83 -14.22
CA THR A 499 -2.50 -9.74 -13.71
C THR A 499 -2.34 -9.94 -12.21
N CYS A 500 -1.13 -10.28 -11.73
CA CYS A 500 -0.88 -10.49 -10.30
C CYS A 500 -1.18 -9.24 -9.47
N ARG A 501 -0.77 -8.05 -9.94
CA ARG A 501 -1.07 -6.77 -9.27
C ARG A 501 -2.59 -6.54 -9.18
N ARG A 502 -3.32 -6.73 -10.28
CA ARG A 502 -4.77 -6.50 -10.36
C ARG A 502 -5.53 -7.46 -9.45
N ASP A 503 -5.20 -8.75 -9.50
CA ASP A 503 -5.81 -9.76 -8.65
C ASP A 503 -5.50 -9.54 -7.17
N LEU A 504 -4.27 -9.14 -6.84
CA LEU A 504 -3.91 -8.78 -5.47
C LEU A 504 -4.76 -7.61 -4.99
N LEU A 505 -4.86 -6.53 -5.77
CA LEU A 505 -5.68 -5.37 -5.42
C LEU A 505 -7.15 -5.77 -5.25
N ARG A 506 -7.68 -6.65 -6.10
CA ARG A 506 -9.05 -7.18 -5.99
C ARG A 506 -9.31 -7.85 -4.65
N LEU A 507 -8.41 -8.73 -4.20
CA LEU A 507 -8.53 -9.41 -2.90
C LEU A 507 -8.41 -8.43 -1.74
N VAL A 508 -7.47 -7.47 -1.83
CA VAL A 508 -7.25 -6.45 -0.80
C VAL A 508 -8.48 -5.58 -0.57
N LEU A 509 -9.19 -5.22 -1.65
CA LEU A 509 -10.36 -4.35 -1.59
C LEU A 509 -11.66 -5.08 -1.20
N LYS A 510 -11.66 -6.41 -1.14
CA LYS A 510 -12.84 -7.21 -0.78
C LYS A 510 -12.99 -7.33 0.74
N GLU A 511 -14.14 -6.91 1.29
CA GLU A 511 -14.35 -6.79 2.75
C GLU A 511 -14.78 -8.10 3.45
N ASP A 512 -15.49 -9.01 2.76
CA ASP A 512 -16.19 -10.16 3.37
C ASP A 512 -15.42 -11.50 3.36
N ASP A 513 -14.07 -11.48 3.42
CA ASP A 513 -13.26 -12.71 3.36
C ASP A 513 -12.55 -13.05 4.69
N ALA A 514 -11.79 -14.15 4.70
CA ALA A 514 -11.16 -14.73 5.88
C ALA A 514 -10.08 -13.83 6.48
N VAL A 515 -9.28 -13.17 5.65
CA VAL A 515 -8.17 -12.31 6.07
C VAL A 515 -8.68 -10.87 6.28
N PRO A 516 -8.47 -10.24 7.45
CA PRO A 516 -8.90 -8.86 7.68
C PRO A 516 -8.20 -7.86 6.76
N ARG A 517 -8.94 -6.82 6.31
CA ARG A 517 -8.41 -5.77 5.42
C ARG A 517 -7.09 -5.13 5.85
N PRO A 518 -6.86 -4.74 7.13
CA PRO A 518 -5.56 -4.19 7.55
C PRO A 518 -4.38 -5.15 7.32
N CYS A 519 -4.64 -6.46 7.32
CA CYS A 519 -3.64 -7.48 7.01
C CYS A 519 -3.43 -7.59 5.50
N LYS A 520 -4.51 -7.59 4.70
CA LYS A 520 -4.41 -7.59 3.23
C LYS A 520 -3.61 -6.39 2.71
N GLU A 521 -3.81 -5.23 3.32
CA GLU A 521 -3.10 -3.99 2.97
C GLU A 521 -1.57 -4.11 3.08
N LEU A 522 -1.03 -4.96 3.98
CA LEU A 522 0.41 -5.21 4.04
C LEU A 522 0.95 -5.91 2.78
N PHE A 523 0.19 -6.85 2.21
CA PHE A 523 0.56 -7.50 0.94
C PHE A 523 0.55 -6.51 -0.23
N TRP A 524 -0.43 -5.60 -0.24
CA TRP A 524 -0.47 -4.52 -1.23
C TRP A 524 0.72 -3.56 -1.08
N ASN A 525 1.06 -3.19 0.15
CA ASN A 525 2.13 -2.24 0.45
C ASN A 525 3.51 -2.75 0.05
N ILE A 526 3.78 -4.04 0.23
CA ILE A 526 5.03 -4.62 -0.26
C ILE A 526 5.01 -4.83 -1.78
N CYS A 527 3.86 -5.12 -2.41
CA CYS A 527 3.76 -5.09 -3.87
C CYS A 527 4.15 -3.71 -4.42
N LYS A 528 3.66 -2.62 -3.82
CA LYS A 528 4.10 -1.25 -4.13
C LYS A 528 5.58 -1.03 -3.92
N THR A 529 6.14 -1.61 -2.86
CA THR A 529 7.58 -1.56 -2.57
C THR A 529 8.39 -2.27 -3.66
N CYS A 530 7.96 -3.43 -4.14
CA CYS A 530 8.60 -4.13 -5.25
C CYS A 530 8.57 -3.27 -6.52
N TYR A 531 7.43 -2.66 -6.87
CA TYR A 531 7.37 -1.72 -7.98
C TYR A 531 8.31 -0.52 -7.76
N PHE A 532 8.33 0.08 -6.58
CA PHE A 532 9.19 1.21 -6.27
C PHE A 532 10.67 0.93 -6.57
N PHE A 533 11.14 -0.29 -6.29
CA PHE A 533 12.52 -0.70 -6.56
C PHE A 533 12.76 -1.24 -7.96
N TYR A 534 11.77 -1.87 -8.60
CA TYR A 534 11.96 -2.65 -9.83
C TYR A 534 11.18 -2.14 -11.06
N TYR A 535 10.42 -1.05 -10.96
CA TYR A 535 9.62 -0.55 -12.07
C TYR A 535 10.47 -0.01 -13.24
N GLN A 536 11.56 0.69 -12.96
CA GLN A 536 12.42 1.32 -13.97
C GLN A 536 13.83 0.73 -14.09
N GLY A 537 14.23 -0.17 -13.19
CA GLY A 537 15.57 -0.74 -13.13
C GLY A 537 15.75 -1.55 -11.85
N ASP A 538 16.97 -1.99 -11.56
CA ASP A 538 17.29 -2.67 -10.28
C ASP A 538 17.80 -1.68 -9.24
N ALA A 539 16.88 -0.87 -8.73
CA ALA A 539 17.20 0.15 -7.74
C ALA A 539 17.44 -0.44 -6.34
N PHE A 540 17.00 -1.68 -6.10
CA PHE A 540 17.23 -2.35 -4.81
C PHE A 540 18.70 -2.72 -4.65
N SER A 541 19.36 -3.18 -5.71
CA SER A 541 20.76 -3.60 -5.63
C SER A 541 21.72 -2.42 -5.59
N CYS A 542 21.38 -1.31 -6.28
CA CYS A 542 22.09 -0.03 -6.16
C CYS A 542 21.94 0.56 -4.74
N GLN A 543 22.97 1.21 -4.18
CA GLN A 543 22.86 1.86 -2.86
C GLN A 543 22.41 3.32 -2.98
N GLU A 544 22.72 3.97 -4.10
CA GLU A 544 22.55 5.39 -4.31
C GLU A 544 21.18 5.73 -4.92
N GLU A 545 20.62 4.86 -5.75
CA GLU A 545 19.43 5.18 -6.57
C GLU A 545 18.20 5.58 -5.74
N LYS A 546 17.98 4.93 -4.58
CA LYS A 546 16.88 5.28 -3.66
C LYS A 546 17.35 5.92 -2.36
N ALA A 547 18.62 6.32 -2.24
CA ALA A 547 19.15 6.96 -1.03
C ALA A 547 18.38 8.25 -0.69
N GLY A 548 18.07 9.09 -1.69
CA GLY A 548 17.28 10.31 -1.46
C GLY A 548 15.87 10.04 -0.93
N ALA A 549 15.28 8.86 -1.21
CA ALA A 549 13.99 8.48 -0.64
C ALA A 549 14.11 8.07 0.85
N VAL A 550 15.20 7.39 1.21
CA VAL A 550 15.55 7.09 2.61
C VAL A 550 15.68 8.39 3.39
N ASP A 551 16.47 9.33 2.87
CA ASP A 551 16.67 10.64 3.48
C ASP A 551 15.36 11.41 3.60
N ALA A 552 14.57 11.48 2.52
CA ALA A 552 13.29 12.18 2.50
C ALA A 552 12.30 11.71 3.58
N VAL A 553 12.26 10.42 3.89
CA VAL A 553 11.32 9.86 4.88
C VAL A 553 11.88 9.92 6.30
N ILE A 554 13.17 9.60 6.49
CA ILE A 554 13.74 9.35 7.82
C ILE A 554 14.50 10.58 8.34
N HIS A 555 15.25 11.27 7.48
CA HIS A 555 16.26 12.24 7.91
C HIS A 555 15.85 13.68 7.60
N ASP A 556 15.33 13.95 6.42
CA ASP A 556 15.08 15.30 5.93
C ASP A 556 13.75 15.85 6.46
N PRO A 557 13.78 16.98 7.20
CA PRO A 557 12.55 17.63 7.62
C PRO A 557 11.77 18.16 6.41
N LEU A 558 10.49 18.48 6.64
CA LEU A 558 9.64 19.12 5.64
C LEU A 558 10.19 20.47 5.21
N GLN A 559 10.24 20.71 3.91
CA GLN A 559 10.61 21.99 3.29
C GLN A 559 9.33 22.81 3.04
N LEU A 560 8.97 23.66 4.00
CA LEU A 560 7.72 24.43 3.96
C LEU A 560 7.91 25.83 3.33
N PRO A 561 6.91 26.37 2.62
CA PRO A 561 6.93 27.75 2.13
C PRO A 561 7.09 28.77 3.28
N MET A 562 7.93 29.80 3.07
CA MET A 562 8.32 30.81 4.07
C MET A 562 7.15 31.52 4.78
N ASN A 563 5.98 31.63 4.14
CA ASN A 563 4.81 32.31 4.69
C ASN A 563 4.14 31.54 5.84
N LEU A 564 4.46 30.25 6.03
CA LEU A 564 3.94 29.40 7.11
C LEU A 564 4.79 29.44 8.37
N LEU A 565 6.08 29.78 8.24
CA LEU A 565 7.01 29.86 9.37
C LEU A 565 6.70 31.05 10.31
N SER A 566 6.01 32.09 9.82
CA SER A 566 5.68 33.28 10.62
C SER A 566 4.49 33.11 11.56
N ASP A 567 3.55 32.20 11.27
CA ASP A 567 2.34 31.96 12.07
C ASP A 567 2.40 30.66 12.91
N LEU A 568 3.42 29.83 12.70
CA LEU A 568 3.70 28.63 13.49
C LEU A 568 4.77 29.00 14.53
N ASP A 569 4.37 29.36 15.74
CA ASP A 569 5.31 29.65 16.84
C ASP A 569 6.07 28.38 17.28
N TYR A 570 7.17 28.06 16.59
CA TYR A 570 8.04 26.91 16.83
C TYR A 570 8.63 26.83 18.26
N SER A 571 8.62 27.94 19.02
CA SER A 571 9.19 27.96 20.38
C SER A 571 8.43 27.06 21.35
N THR A 572 7.11 26.93 21.17
CA THR A 572 6.27 26.02 21.96
C THR A 572 6.31 24.56 21.49
N TRP A 573 6.82 24.29 20.28
CA TRP A 573 6.81 22.96 19.67
C TRP A 573 7.93 22.03 20.19
N ARG A 574 9.15 22.54 20.39
CA ARG A 574 10.25 21.74 20.96
C ARG A 574 10.02 21.35 22.42
N GLU A 575 9.25 22.15 23.18
CA GLU A 575 8.94 21.84 24.59
C GLU A 575 7.81 20.82 24.74
N ARG A 576 6.88 20.71 23.77
CA ARG A 576 5.75 19.76 23.82
C ARG A 576 6.10 18.32 23.40
N ILE A 577 7.19 18.12 22.68
CA ILE A 577 7.74 16.79 22.36
C ILE A 577 8.24 16.06 23.63
N LYS A 578 8.34 16.75 24.79
CA LYS A 578 8.70 16.14 26.08
C LYS A 578 7.53 15.57 26.90
N ILE A 579 6.33 15.36 26.33
CA ILE A 579 5.18 14.86 27.10
C ILE A 579 4.81 13.42 26.70
N LYS A 580 5.28 12.48 27.54
CA LYS A 580 4.68 11.20 28.04
C LYS A 580 3.48 10.65 27.22
N HIS A 581 3.46 9.41 26.71
CA HIS A 581 4.03 8.13 27.15
C HIS A 581 4.23 7.21 25.95
#